data_AF-A0A8H7VN13-F1
#
_entry.id   AF-A0A8H7VN13-F1
#
_cell.length_a   1.000
_cell.length_b   1.000
_cell.length_c   1.000
_cell.angle_alpha   90.00
_cell.angle_beta   90.00
_cell.angle_gamma   90.00
#
_symmetry.space_group_name_H-M   'P 1'
#
loop_
_entity.id
_entity.type
_entity.pdbx_description
1 polymer ?
#
loop_
_entity_poly.entity_id
_entity_poly.type
_entity_poly.pdbx_seq_one_letter_code
_entity_poly.pdbx_strand_id
1 'polypeptide(L)'
;MSDVHGRKREKTTEEIVKARKLREAGKIKEYNQLVQDCRTKMKDKQYDADAFNLTTKILQSNPDYYTIWNYRRILILDQVSKDAEKEQKLYQNELVFFLQLIKINPKSYWLWNHRIWCLQTMPLPDWKAELGLVDKMLTMDALHGWDYRRFVVSHLVKKVQDETKIADIVKQEYEFTTRKINQSFSNYSAWHQRSKLLPDIVVFMSTEEKNKVAVNELDLVKAAIYTDPEDQSAWLYYWWLLGRAPEEVELLGAYQLKDTPLVILGFNDMIKFMQVPQLFDANNQPLLGKLYPLCEDSGNASIWLFLLDNNIAAKNIIFDAASTILPSSSSKKVPCKQWDMNITEMDKGEGVFKRVESLKNNLKNVWVPPSTKMYKDPALNDQTSWYTLDRIQLVKDEIETVRELLELEPDSAWALQTLAHFLNQLLLRTGQVDLYNEIIVTLDKLIEIDSDRKHRYQDQSK
;
A
#
# COMPACT_ATOMS: atom_id res chain seq x y z
N MET A 1 22.18 -12.37 -21.63
CA MET A 1 21.93 -10.91 -21.65
C MET A 1 21.08 -10.61 -20.44
N SER A 2 21.61 -10.03 -19.36
CA SER A 2 20.82 -9.90 -18.12
C SER A 2 21.35 -8.84 -17.16
N ASP A 3 21.57 -7.63 -17.65
CA ASP A 3 21.45 -6.48 -16.75
C ASP A 3 21.18 -5.22 -17.56
N VAL A 4 19.95 -4.72 -17.52
CA VAL A 4 19.55 -3.49 -18.22
C VAL A 4 19.83 -2.26 -17.34
N HIS A 5 20.15 -2.48 -16.07
CA HIS A 5 20.36 -1.46 -15.06
C HIS A 5 21.86 -1.38 -14.70
N GLY A 6 22.32 -0.23 -14.22
CA GLY A 6 23.70 -0.04 -13.73
C GLY A 6 24.83 -0.11 -14.77
N ARG A 7 24.53 -0.33 -16.06
CA ARG A 7 25.56 -0.32 -17.12
C ARG A 7 26.09 1.09 -17.32
N LYS A 8 27.36 1.32 -16.94
CA LYS A 8 28.07 2.56 -17.27
C LYS A 8 28.00 2.81 -18.77
N ARG A 9 27.58 4.01 -19.17
CA ARG A 9 27.67 4.45 -20.58
C ARG A 9 29.14 4.58 -20.94
N GLU A 10 29.69 3.57 -21.59
CA GLU A 10 31.01 3.66 -22.21
C GLU A 10 30.93 4.54 -23.46
N LYS A 11 31.90 5.46 -23.64
CA LYS A 11 32.09 6.20 -24.90
C LYS A 11 32.46 5.18 -25.98
N THR A 12 31.44 4.65 -26.65
CA THR A 12 31.57 3.56 -27.61
C THR A 12 31.68 4.18 -29.00
N THR A 13 32.88 4.18 -29.58
CA THR A 13 33.05 4.49 -31.00
C THR A 13 32.34 3.44 -31.86
N GLU A 14 31.95 3.81 -33.08
CA GLU A 14 31.25 2.89 -34.00
C GLU A 14 32.02 1.57 -34.22
N GLU A 15 33.36 1.64 -34.20
CA GLU A 15 34.25 0.48 -34.32
C GLU A 15 34.13 -0.47 -33.12
N ILE A 16 34.06 0.05 -31.89
CA ILE A 16 33.90 -0.78 -30.67
C ILE A 16 32.51 -1.44 -30.66
N VAL A 17 31.46 -0.71 -31.08
CA VAL A 17 30.11 -1.28 -31.23
C VAL A 17 30.11 -2.40 -32.26
N LYS A 18 30.75 -2.20 -33.41
CA LYS A 18 30.85 -3.19 -34.48
C LYS A 18 31.63 -4.43 -34.03
N ALA A 19 32.77 -4.24 -33.36
CA ALA A 19 33.57 -5.34 -32.79
C ALA A 19 32.80 -6.12 -31.71
N ARG A 20 32.02 -5.42 -30.86
CA ARG A 20 31.16 -6.06 -29.87
C ARG A 20 30.03 -6.86 -30.52
N LYS A 21 29.34 -6.31 -31.52
CA LYS A 21 28.31 -7.03 -32.29
C LYS A 21 28.87 -8.27 -32.95
N LEU A 22 30.06 -8.20 -33.55
CA LEU A 22 30.76 -9.36 -34.13
C LEU A 22 31.07 -10.43 -33.08
N ARG A 23 31.54 -10.03 -31.89
CA ARG A 23 31.83 -10.94 -30.77
C ARG A 23 30.57 -11.61 -30.20
N GLU A 24 29.47 -10.86 -30.10
CA GLU A 24 28.21 -11.35 -29.55
C GLU A 24 27.39 -12.15 -30.59
N ALA A 25 27.60 -11.93 -31.90
CA ALA A 25 26.84 -12.58 -32.97
C ALA A 25 26.85 -14.11 -32.89
N GLY A 26 28.01 -14.71 -32.60
CA GLY A 26 28.13 -16.16 -32.42
C GLY A 26 27.26 -16.68 -31.28
N LYS A 27 27.35 -16.02 -30.11
CA LYS A 27 26.56 -16.37 -28.92
C LYS A 27 25.05 -16.17 -29.14
N ILE A 28 24.67 -15.11 -29.85
CA ILE A 28 23.27 -14.84 -30.20
C ILE A 28 22.75 -15.92 -31.15
N LYS A 29 23.53 -16.31 -32.16
CA LYS A 29 23.17 -17.39 -33.10
C LYS A 29 22.98 -18.71 -32.36
N GLU A 30 23.91 -19.08 -31.49
CA GLU A 30 23.82 -20.29 -30.66
C GLU A 30 22.60 -20.27 -29.75
N TYR A 31 22.36 -19.16 -29.04
CA TYR A 31 21.19 -19.00 -28.18
C TYR A 31 19.88 -19.10 -28.96
N ASN A 32 19.79 -18.46 -30.12
CA ASN A 32 18.61 -18.53 -30.98
C ASN A 32 18.36 -19.95 -31.49
N GLN A 33 19.42 -20.71 -31.79
CA GLN A 33 19.30 -22.12 -32.16
C GLN A 33 18.73 -22.95 -31.00
N LEU A 34 19.28 -22.80 -29.79
CA LEU A 34 18.75 -23.48 -28.59
C LEU A 34 17.26 -23.19 -28.37
N VAL A 35 16.86 -21.91 -28.51
CA VAL A 35 15.46 -21.49 -28.38
C VAL A 35 14.60 -22.12 -29.47
N GLN A 36 15.09 -22.18 -30.71
CA GLN A 36 14.34 -22.76 -31.83
C GLN A 36 14.16 -24.28 -31.67
N ASP A 37 15.20 -24.98 -31.23
CA ASP A 37 15.15 -26.42 -30.96
C ASP A 37 14.15 -26.71 -29.83
N CYS A 38 14.21 -25.93 -28.75
CA CYS A 38 13.27 -26.02 -27.64
C CYS A 38 11.82 -25.75 -28.08
N ARG A 39 11.58 -24.73 -28.91
CA ARG A 39 10.24 -24.41 -29.42
C ARG A 39 9.68 -25.50 -30.34
N THR A 40 10.53 -26.14 -31.14
CA THR A 40 10.15 -27.28 -31.97
C THR A 40 9.65 -28.42 -31.08
N LYS A 41 10.41 -28.79 -30.04
CA LYS A 41 9.99 -29.80 -29.07
C LYS A 41 8.70 -29.43 -28.32
N MET A 42 8.53 -28.16 -27.95
CA MET A 42 7.28 -27.66 -27.36
C MET A 42 6.08 -27.87 -28.30
N LYS A 43 6.23 -27.52 -29.58
CA LYS A 43 5.18 -27.68 -30.60
C LYS A 43 4.81 -29.15 -30.79
N ASP A 44 5.81 -30.02 -30.78
CA ASP A 44 5.65 -31.46 -30.98
C ASP A 44 5.27 -32.20 -29.69
N LYS A 45 5.08 -31.49 -28.58
CA LYS A 45 4.76 -32.04 -27.24
C LYS A 45 5.73 -33.13 -26.79
N GLN A 46 7.02 -32.95 -27.10
CA GLN A 46 8.06 -33.89 -26.67
C GLN A 46 8.46 -33.59 -25.22
N TYR A 47 8.35 -34.58 -24.35
CA TYR A 47 8.70 -34.46 -22.93
C TYR A 47 9.86 -35.41 -22.56
N ASP A 48 11.02 -35.16 -23.14
CA ASP A 48 12.20 -36.00 -22.98
C ASP A 48 13.34 -35.29 -22.23
N ALA A 49 14.40 -36.04 -21.90
CA ALA A 49 15.57 -35.52 -21.20
C ALA A 49 16.31 -34.44 -22.03
N ASP A 50 16.23 -34.51 -23.36
CA ASP A 50 16.83 -33.52 -24.25
C ASP A 50 16.08 -32.18 -24.16
N ALA A 51 14.75 -32.21 -24.18
CA ALA A 51 13.89 -31.03 -23.93
C ALA A 51 14.24 -30.38 -22.59
N PHE A 52 14.39 -31.19 -21.54
CA PHE A 52 14.74 -30.72 -20.21
C PHE A 52 16.11 -30.02 -20.20
N ASN A 53 17.12 -30.64 -20.83
CA ASN A 53 18.46 -30.06 -20.97
C ASN A 53 18.48 -28.76 -21.78
N LEU A 54 17.66 -28.65 -22.83
CA LEU A 54 17.50 -27.41 -23.58
C LEU A 54 16.95 -26.28 -22.69
N THR A 55 15.92 -26.56 -21.86
CA THR A 55 15.41 -25.56 -20.92
C THR A 55 16.50 -25.11 -19.93
N THR A 56 17.31 -26.04 -19.40
CA THR A 56 18.43 -25.73 -18.50
C THR A 56 19.42 -24.77 -19.15
N LYS A 57 19.89 -25.07 -20.38
CA LYS A 57 20.85 -24.22 -21.10
C LYS A 57 20.31 -22.81 -21.37
N ILE A 58 19.05 -22.72 -21.77
CA ILE A 58 18.40 -21.42 -22.05
C ILE A 58 18.28 -20.60 -20.77
N LEU A 59 17.82 -21.20 -19.67
CA LEU A 59 17.60 -20.49 -18.40
C LEU A 59 18.91 -20.09 -17.70
N GLN A 60 19.99 -20.88 -17.85
CA GLN A 60 21.34 -20.48 -17.44
C GLN A 60 21.84 -19.22 -18.16
N SER A 61 21.32 -18.93 -19.36
CA SER A 61 21.69 -17.73 -20.13
C SER A 61 20.72 -16.57 -19.94
N ASN A 62 19.44 -16.87 -19.68
CA ASN A 62 18.35 -15.91 -19.52
C ASN A 62 17.27 -16.47 -18.57
N PRO A 63 17.38 -16.23 -17.26
CA PRO A 63 16.40 -16.69 -16.28
C PRO A 63 15.05 -15.95 -16.38
N ASP A 64 14.94 -14.87 -17.17
CA ASP A 64 13.69 -14.14 -17.33
C ASP A 64 12.82 -14.67 -18.48
N TYR A 65 13.26 -15.73 -19.18
CA TYR A 65 12.47 -16.29 -20.27
C TYR A 65 11.32 -17.17 -19.76
N TYR A 66 10.20 -16.53 -19.43
CA TYR A 66 9.04 -17.15 -18.81
C TYR A 66 8.45 -18.35 -19.56
N THR A 67 8.40 -18.31 -20.89
CA THR A 67 7.86 -19.41 -21.69
C THR A 67 8.63 -20.71 -21.45
N ILE A 68 9.95 -20.61 -21.22
CA ILE A 68 10.82 -21.75 -20.95
C ILE A 68 10.59 -22.29 -19.54
N TRP A 69 10.33 -21.43 -18.55
CA TRP A 69 9.89 -21.87 -17.22
C TRP A 69 8.58 -22.65 -17.25
N ASN A 70 7.61 -22.19 -18.03
CA ASN A 70 6.34 -22.89 -18.17
C ASN A 70 6.52 -24.28 -18.79
N TYR A 71 7.33 -24.38 -19.85
CA TYR A 71 7.62 -25.67 -20.46
C TYR A 71 8.42 -26.58 -19.53
N ARG A 72 9.39 -26.04 -18.79
CA ARG A 72 10.14 -26.79 -17.77
C ARG A 72 9.22 -27.38 -16.70
N ARG A 73 8.21 -26.65 -16.23
CA ARG A 73 7.20 -27.20 -15.29
C ARG A 73 6.41 -28.35 -15.88
N ILE A 74 6.01 -28.26 -17.16
CA ILE A 74 5.34 -29.37 -17.86
C ILE A 74 6.24 -30.61 -17.89
N LEU A 75 7.52 -30.43 -18.23
CA LEU A 75 8.51 -31.51 -18.24
C LEU A 75 8.71 -32.14 -16.85
N ILE A 76 8.74 -31.32 -15.79
CA ILE A 76 8.85 -31.80 -14.41
C ILE A 76 7.61 -32.62 -14.04
N LEU A 77 6.41 -32.11 -14.32
CA LEU A 77 5.14 -32.80 -14.01
C LEU A 77 4.99 -34.11 -14.77
N ASP A 78 5.51 -34.20 -15.99
CA ASP A 78 5.54 -35.46 -16.76
C ASP A 78 6.49 -36.51 -16.15
N GLN A 79 7.56 -36.05 -15.48
CA GLN A 79 8.53 -36.90 -14.78
C GLN A 79 8.11 -37.25 -13.34
N VAL A 80 7.05 -36.62 -12.80
CA VAL A 80 6.55 -36.94 -11.46
C VAL A 80 6.08 -38.39 -11.43
N SER A 81 6.77 -39.19 -10.63
CA SER A 81 6.46 -40.60 -10.45
C SER A 81 5.58 -40.82 -9.22
N LYS A 82 4.93 -41.98 -9.10
CA LYS A 82 4.23 -42.38 -7.86
C LYS A 82 5.17 -42.62 -6.66
N ASP A 83 6.48 -42.59 -6.89
CA ASP A 83 7.51 -42.74 -5.88
C ASP A 83 7.87 -41.36 -5.29
N ALA A 84 7.43 -41.13 -4.05
CA ALA A 84 7.59 -39.88 -3.34
C ALA A 84 9.08 -39.52 -3.11
N GLU A 85 9.98 -40.49 -3.00
CA GLU A 85 11.40 -40.22 -2.80
C GLU A 85 12.04 -39.67 -4.08
N LYS A 86 11.68 -40.27 -5.23
CA LYS A 86 12.13 -39.77 -6.55
C LYS A 86 11.56 -38.40 -6.85
N GLU A 87 10.29 -38.18 -6.54
CA GLU A 87 9.64 -36.87 -6.69
C GLU A 87 10.32 -35.81 -5.80
N GLN A 88 10.57 -36.14 -4.53
CA GLN A 88 11.28 -35.26 -3.61
C GLN A 88 12.67 -34.89 -4.16
N LYS A 89 13.42 -35.87 -4.66
CA LYS A 89 14.76 -35.65 -5.24
C LYS A 89 14.72 -34.78 -6.50
N LEU A 90 13.70 -34.94 -7.35
CA LEU A 90 13.49 -34.12 -8.53
C LEU A 90 13.35 -32.64 -8.16
N TYR A 91 12.47 -32.31 -7.21
CA TYR A 91 12.31 -30.93 -6.74
C TYR A 91 13.53 -30.41 -6.00
N GLN A 92 14.25 -31.24 -5.22
CA GLN A 92 15.50 -30.84 -4.59
C GLN A 92 16.56 -30.41 -5.63
N ASN A 93 16.65 -31.12 -6.76
CA ASN A 93 17.53 -30.73 -7.86
C ASN A 93 17.12 -29.37 -8.46
N GLU A 94 15.82 -29.10 -8.59
CA GLU A 94 15.33 -27.78 -9.04
C GLU A 94 15.65 -26.67 -8.03
N LEU A 95 15.53 -26.95 -6.72
CA LEU A 95 15.92 -25.99 -5.69
C LEU A 95 17.43 -25.69 -5.75
N VAL A 96 18.27 -26.67 -6.11
CA VAL A 96 19.70 -26.46 -6.37
C VAL A 96 19.93 -25.66 -7.65
N PHE A 97 19.17 -25.94 -8.72
CA PHE A 97 19.24 -25.18 -9.97
C PHE A 97 18.91 -23.70 -9.76
N PHE A 98 17.89 -23.40 -8.95
CA PHE A 98 17.59 -22.03 -8.52
C PHE A 98 18.81 -21.33 -7.90
N LEU A 99 19.56 -22.01 -7.02
CA LEU A 99 20.75 -21.42 -6.37
C LEU A 99 21.87 -21.10 -7.35
N GLN A 100 21.90 -21.77 -8.51
CA GLN A 100 22.83 -21.44 -9.59
C GLN A 100 22.37 -20.18 -10.33
N LEU A 101 21.07 -20.07 -10.63
CA LEU A 101 20.52 -18.97 -11.42
C LEU A 101 20.36 -17.66 -10.63
N ILE A 102 20.10 -17.72 -9.32
CA ILE A 102 19.85 -16.52 -8.50
C ILE A 102 21.07 -15.59 -8.46
N LYS A 103 22.27 -16.14 -8.65
CA LYS A 103 23.52 -15.36 -8.76
C LYS A 103 23.63 -14.59 -10.07
N ILE A 104 22.88 -14.98 -11.10
CA ILE A 104 22.89 -14.35 -12.43
C ILE A 104 21.94 -13.16 -12.45
N ASN A 105 20.71 -13.35 -11.96
CA ASN A 105 19.74 -12.29 -11.82
C ASN A 105 18.89 -12.52 -10.55
N PRO A 106 19.26 -11.93 -9.39
CA PRO A 106 18.49 -12.06 -8.15
C PRO A 106 17.12 -11.38 -8.22
N LYS A 107 16.90 -10.51 -9.21
CA LYS A 107 15.66 -9.75 -9.43
C LYS A 107 14.72 -10.42 -10.45
N SER A 108 15.00 -11.66 -10.87
CA SER A 108 14.16 -12.38 -11.81
C SER A 108 12.86 -12.87 -11.16
N TYR A 109 11.72 -12.30 -11.58
CA TYR A 109 10.40 -12.69 -11.07
C TYR A 109 10.11 -14.17 -11.31
N TRP A 110 10.42 -14.68 -12.52
CA TRP A 110 10.10 -16.05 -12.91
C TRP A 110 10.93 -17.09 -12.17
N LEU A 111 12.15 -16.74 -11.78
CA LEU A 111 12.99 -17.57 -10.95
C LEU A 111 12.39 -17.77 -9.55
N TRP A 112 11.99 -16.67 -8.88
CA TRP A 112 11.30 -16.73 -7.59
C TRP A 112 9.94 -17.45 -7.69
N ASN A 113 9.17 -17.16 -8.75
CA ASN A 113 7.88 -17.82 -8.99
C ASN A 113 8.04 -19.34 -9.19
N HIS A 114 9.09 -19.78 -9.89
CA HIS A 114 9.36 -21.20 -10.07
C HIS A 114 9.75 -21.88 -8.76
N ARG A 115 10.59 -21.24 -7.93
CA ARG A 115 10.94 -21.78 -6.60
C ARG A 115 9.70 -21.97 -5.71
N ILE A 116 8.81 -20.96 -5.69
CA ILE A 116 7.53 -21.05 -4.99
C ILE A 116 6.73 -22.25 -5.49
N TRP A 117 6.59 -22.41 -6.81
CA TRP A 117 5.87 -23.53 -7.40
C TRP A 117 6.47 -24.89 -7.02
N CYS A 118 7.80 -25.02 -7.05
CA CYS A 118 8.48 -26.25 -6.61
C CYS A 118 8.15 -26.58 -5.16
N LEU A 119 8.20 -25.63 -4.24
CA LEU A 119 7.92 -25.87 -2.82
C LEU A 119 6.45 -26.18 -2.54
N GLN A 120 5.53 -25.62 -3.31
CA GLN A 120 4.10 -25.92 -3.17
C GLN A 120 3.73 -27.32 -3.69
N THR A 121 4.51 -27.84 -4.64
CA THR A 121 4.24 -29.13 -5.29
C THR A 121 5.09 -30.26 -4.69
N MET A 122 6.24 -29.94 -4.10
CA MET A 122 7.13 -30.89 -3.44
C MET A 122 6.41 -31.65 -2.30
N PRO A 123 6.62 -32.97 -2.14
CA PRO A 123 6.02 -33.76 -1.07
C PRO A 123 6.40 -33.27 0.34
N LEU A 124 7.69 -33.03 0.58
CA LEU A 124 8.23 -32.67 1.89
C LEU A 124 9.13 -31.41 1.79
N PRO A 125 8.53 -30.21 1.69
CA PRO A 125 9.27 -28.95 1.67
C PRO A 125 9.88 -28.62 3.04
N ASP A 126 11.17 -28.28 3.04
CA ASP A 126 11.89 -27.82 4.23
C ASP A 126 11.79 -26.29 4.37
N TRP A 127 10.69 -25.84 4.97
CA TRP A 127 10.44 -24.41 5.20
C TRP A 127 11.48 -23.74 6.11
N LYS A 128 12.12 -24.50 7.00
CA LYS A 128 13.16 -23.96 7.90
C LYS A 128 14.43 -23.66 7.11
N ALA A 129 14.81 -24.54 6.18
CA ALA A 129 15.89 -24.26 5.24
C ALA A 129 15.59 -23.03 4.37
N GLU A 130 14.34 -22.84 3.94
CA GLU A 130 13.94 -21.65 3.16
C GLU A 130 14.05 -20.34 3.95
N LEU A 131 13.72 -20.33 5.26
CA LEU A 131 13.96 -19.17 6.11
C LEU A 131 15.46 -18.83 6.23
N GLY A 132 16.32 -19.85 6.31
CA GLY A 132 17.77 -19.67 6.33
C GLY A 132 18.33 -19.20 4.98
N LEU A 133 17.75 -19.68 3.87
CA LEU A 133 18.11 -19.24 2.53
C LEU A 133 17.77 -17.78 2.32
N VAL A 134 16.53 -17.38 2.63
CA VAL A 134 16.07 -16.02 2.37
C VAL A 134 16.83 -14.99 3.21
N ASP A 135 17.24 -15.34 4.43
CA ASP A 135 18.11 -14.48 5.24
C ASP A 135 19.44 -14.17 4.53
N LYS A 136 20.06 -15.18 3.90
CA LYS A 136 21.27 -15.01 3.07
C LYS A 136 20.99 -14.25 1.77
N MET A 137 19.80 -14.41 1.17
CA MET A 137 19.46 -13.71 -0.08
C MET A 137 19.15 -12.23 0.17
N LEU A 138 18.62 -11.89 1.34
CA LEU A 138 18.37 -10.50 1.73
C LEU A 138 19.65 -9.69 1.90
N THR A 139 20.82 -10.32 2.11
CA THR A 139 22.11 -9.61 2.07
C THR A 139 22.58 -9.28 0.64
N MET A 140 21.93 -9.83 -0.38
CA MET A 140 22.25 -9.60 -1.81
C MET A 140 21.32 -8.56 -2.48
N ASP A 141 20.64 -7.72 -1.70
CA ASP A 141 19.71 -6.67 -2.17
C ASP A 141 18.60 -7.18 -3.12
N ALA A 142 18.03 -8.33 -2.77
CA ALA A 142 16.87 -8.88 -3.45
C ALA A 142 15.58 -8.48 -2.73
N LEU A 143 14.91 -7.40 -3.19
CA LEU A 143 13.58 -7.01 -2.69
C LEU A 143 12.57 -8.17 -2.71
N HIS A 144 12.61 -9.01 -3.76
CA HIS A 144 11.81 -10.24 -3.85
C HIS A 144 12.05 -11.23 -2.72
N GLY A 145 13.19 -11.14 -2.02
CA GLY A 145 13.47 -11.92 -0.82
C GLY A 145 12.48 -11.62 0.30
N TRP A 146 12.01 -10.38 0.46
CA TRP A 146 11.01 -10.04 1.48
C TRP A 146 9.63 -10.63 1.15
N ASP A 147 9.21 -10.55 -0.11
CA ASP A 147 7.98 -11.21 -0.58
C ASP A 147 8.05 -12.72 -0.39
N TYR A 148 9.19 -13.31 -0.75
CA TYR A 148 9.43 -14.74 -0.59
C TYR A 148 9.44 -15.17 0.88
N ARG A 149 10.03 -14.36 1.76
CA ARG A 149 10.00 -14.61 3.21
C ARG A 149 8.58 -14.58 3.75
N ARG A 150 7.76 -13.58 3.37
CA ARG A 150 6.34 -13.53 3.71
C ARG A 150 5.59 -14.77 3.23
N PHE A 151 5.88 -15.21 2.01
CA PHE A 151 5.34 -16.45 1.47
C PHE A 151 5.71 -17.67 2.34
N VAL A 152 6.98 -17.86 2.71
CA VAL A 152 7.45 -18.97 3.57
C VAL A 152 6.78 -18.91 4.94
N VAL A 153 6.76 -17.75 5.60
CA VAL A 153 6.11 -17.54 6.90
C VAL A 153 4.61 -17.87 6.82
N SER A 154 3.92 -17.43 5.77
CA SER A 154 2.49 -17.74 5.60
C SER A 154 2.21 -19.24 5.47
N HIS A 155 3.13 -20.02 4.88
CA HIS A 155 3.00 -21.48 4.79
C HIS A 155 3.29 -22.16 6.13
N LEU A 156 4.24 -21.65 6.91
CA LEU A 156 4.50 -22.12 8.27
C LEU A 156 3.27 -21.91 9.15
N VAL A 157 2.67 -20.71 9.12
CA VAL A 157 1.46 -20.39 9.88
C VAL A 157 0.28 -21.28 9.47
N LYS A 158 0.02 -21.46 8.17
CA LYS A 158 -1.09 -22.29 7.67
C LYS A 158 -1.00 -23.76 8.07
N LYS A 159 0.21 -24.29 8.31
CA LYS A 159 0.42 -25.70 8.70
C LYS A 159 0.18 -25.94 10.19
N VAL A 160 0.03 -24.88 10.99
CA VAL A 160 -0.09 -24.95 12.44
C VAL A 160 -1.51 -24.55 12.82
N GLN A 161 -2.20 -25.39 13.59
CA GLN A 161 -3.53 -25.09 14.14
C GLN A 161 -3.45 -24.46 15.55
N ASP A 162 -2.32 -24.65 16.22
CA ASP A 162 -2.09 -24.20 17.59
C ASP A 162 -1.71 -22.70 17.61
N GLU A 163 -2.59 -21.89 18.19
CA GLU A 163 -2.44 -20.44 18.28
C GLU A 163 -1.13 -20.02 18.97
N THR A 164 -0.66 -20.80 19.96
CA THR A 164 0.59 -20.48 20.68
C THR A 164 1.81 -20.57 19.76
N LYS A 165 1.86 -21.59 18.91
CA LYS A 165 2.93 -21.78 17.92
C LYS A 165 2.84 -20.77 16.78
N ILE A 166 1.63 -20.33 16.42
CA ILE A 166 1.46 -19.23 15.46
C ILE A 166 2.06 -17.95 16.05
N ALA A 167 1.75 -17.63 17.31
CA ALA A 167 2.32 -16.48 18.00
C ALA A 167 3.85 -16.56 18.07
N ASP A 168 4.43 -17.74 18.32
CA ASP A 168 5.88 -17.95 18.31
C ASP A 168 6.51 -17.67 16.92
N ILE A 169 5.85 -18.08 15.83
CA ILE A 169 6.32 -17.80 14.47
C ILE A 169 6.31 -16.29 14.18
N VAL A 170 5.21 -15.62 14.54
CA VAL A 170 5.07 -14.16 14.35
C VAL A 170 6.10 -13.42 15.20
N LYS A 171 6.35 -13.85 16.44
CA LYS A 171 7.38 -13.30 17.32
C LYS A 171 8.79 -13.49 16.74
N GLN A 172 9.12 -14.67 16.22
CA GLN A 172 10.41 -14.90 15.55
C GLN A 172 10.59 -13.98 14.33
N GLU A 173 9.51 -13.73 13.58
CA GLU A 173 9.55 -12.80 12.44
C GLU A 173 9.73 -11.35 12.90
N TYR A 174 9.11 -10.97 14.02
CA TYR A 174 9.34 -9.66 14.63
C TYR A 174 10.80 -9.46 15.06
N GLU A 175 11.36 -10.43 15.78
CA GLU A 175 12.76 -10.43 16.20
C GLU A 175 13.70 -10.40 14.98
N PHE A 176 13.32 -11.05 13.88
CA PHE A 176 14.04 -10.94 12.61
C PHE A 176 14.04 -9.51 12.06
N THR A 177 12.90 -8.81 12.07
CA THR A 177 12.87 -7.39 11.65
C THR A 177 13.74 -6.51 12.55
N THR A 178 13.73 -6.72 13.87
CA THR A 178 14.62 -6.00 14.81
C THR A 178 16.09 -6.21 14.44
N ARG A 179 16.51 -7.46 14.16
CA ARG A 179 17.88 -7.74 13.73
C ARG A 179 18.25 -7.04 12.42
N LYS A 180 17.33 -7.00 11.45
CA LYS A 180 17.57 -6.33 10.16
C LYS A 180 17.64 -4.82 10.26
N ILE A 181 16.82 -4.21 11.12
CA ILE A 181 16.86 -2.78 11.43
C ILE A 181 18.18 -2.42 12.12
N ASN A 182 18.59 -3.18 13.15
CA ASN A 182 19.85 -2.93 13.86
C ASN A 182 21.10 -3.18 12.99
N GLN A 183 20.99 -3.97 11.92
CA GLN A 183 22.06 -4.13 10.92
C GLN A 183 22.17 -2.92 9.99
N SER A 184 21.05 -2.28 9.67
CA SER A 184 20.98 -1.08 8.83
C SER A 184 19.64 -0.39 9.05
N PHE A 185 19.67 0.81 9.64
CA PHE A 185 18.48 1.62 9.84
C PHE A 185 17.81 2.01 8.52
N SER A 186 18.57 2.04 7.43
CA SER A 186 18.10 2.27 6.06
C SER A 186 17.27 1.15 5.43
N ASN A 187 17.05 0.05 6.15
CA ASN A 187 16.29 -1.07 5.62
C ASN A 187 14.78 -0.83 5.66
N TYR A 188 14.27 -0.02 4.71
CA TYR A 188 12.84 0.27 4.56
C TYR A 188 11.96 -0.98 4.58
N SER A 189 12.41 -2.07 3.95
CA SER A 189 11.65 -3.32 3.89
C SER A 189 11.49 -3.97 5.27
N ALA A 190 12.49 -3.84 6.15
CA ALA A 190 12.40 -4.34 7.51
C ALA A 190 11.40 -3.52 8.35
N TRP A 191 11.45 -2.18 8.25
CA TRP A 191 10.46 -1.29 8.89
C TRP A 191 9.03 -1.56 8.40
N HIS A 192 8.85 -1.70 7.10
CA HIS A 192 7.55 -2.02 6.52
C HIS A 192 7.02 -3.38 7.00
N GLN A 193 7.87 -4.41 7.00
CA GLN A 193 7.50 -5.74 7.51
C GLN A 193 7.13 -5.66 8.99
N ARG A 194 7.89 -4.91 9.79
CA ARG A 194 7.62 -4.69 11.21
C ARG A 194 6.25 -4.05 11.45
N SER A 195 5.89 -3.04 10.66
CA SER A 195 4.61 -2.34 10.78
C SER A 195 3.40 -3.25 10.51
N LYS A 196 3.58 -4.28 9.66
CA LYS A 196 2.55 -5.28 9.38
C LYS A 196 2.42 -6.35 10.48
N LEU A 197 3.51 -6.67 11.17
CA LEU A 197 3.52 -7.70 12.22
C LEU A 197 3.05 -7.18 13.57
N LEU A 198 3.34 -5.91 13.86
CA LEU A 198 3.12 -5.32 15.18
C LEU A 198 1.67 -5.47 15.69
N PRO A 199 0.61 -5.21 14.89
CA PRO A 199 -0.78 -5.41 15.33
C PRO A 199 -1.08 -6.87 15.72
N ASP A 200 -0.51 -7.85 15.01
CA ASP A 200 -0.72 -9.27 15.26
C ASP A 200 0.00 -9.75 16.54
N ILE A 201 1.15 -9.15 16.85
CA ILE A 201 1.94 -9.50 18.06
C ILE A 201 1.23 -9.03 19.32
N VAL A 202 0.69 -7.81 19.27
CA VAL A 202 0.14 -7.18 20.46
C VAL A 202 -1.32 -7.58 20.70
N VAL A 203 -1.99 -8.27 19.77
CA VAL A 203 -3.43 -8.57 19.88
C VAL A 203 -3.80 -9.26 21.19
N PHE A 204 -2.95 -10.20 21.66
CA PHE A 204 -3.14 -10.98 22.89
C PHE A 204 -2.52 -10.34 24.14
N MET A 205 -1.87 -9.19 24.01
CA MET A 205 -1.24 -8.48 25.12
C MET A 205 -2.24 -7.63 25.89
N SER A 206 -1.95 -7.43 27.18
CA SER A 206 -2.64 -6.45 28.01
C SER A 206 -2.38 -5.02 27.51
N THR A 207 -3.24 -4.09 27.91
CA THR A 207 -3.09 -2.66 27.57
C THR A 207 -1.76 -2.09 28.04
N GLU A 208 -1.28 -2.50 29.21
CA GLU A 208 0.00 -2.03 29.75
C GLU A 208 1.18 -2.53 28.90
N GLU A 209 1.15 -3.80 28.48
CA GLU A 209 2.17 -4.38 27.60
C GLU A 209 2.15 -3.72 26.21
N LYS A 210 0.96 -3.48 25.64
CA LYS A 210 0.80 -2.72 24.39
C LYS A 210 1.46 -1.35 24.46
N ASN A 211 1.24 -0.62 25.55
CA ASN A 211 1.81 0.69 25.75
C ASN A 211 3.34 0.63 25.94
N LYS A 212 3.86 -0.38 26.65
CA LYS A 212 5.31 -0.62 26.73
C LYS A 212 5.94 -0.90 25.36
N VAL A 213 5.26 -1.69 24.52
CA VAL A 213 5.70 -1.94 23.15
C VAL A 213 5.71 -0.64 22.34
N ALA A 214 4.67 0.20 22.43
CA ALA A 214 4.63 1.50 21.75
C ALA A 214 5.79 2.42 22.15
N VAL A 215 6.11 2.51 23.45
CA VAL A 215 7.26 3.29 23.93
C VAL A 215 8.58 2.73 23.39
N ASN A 216 8.78 1.41 23.43
CA ASN A 216 9.99 0.78 22.89
C ASN A 216 10.15 1.01 21.37
N GLU A 217 9.04 1.03 20.63
CA GLU A 217 9.06 1.34 19.19
C GLU A 217 9.42 2.80 18.91
N LEU A 218 8.94 3.73 19.74
CA LEU A 218 9.33 5.14 19.67
C LEU A 218 10.82 5.31 19.97
N ASP A 219 11.33 4.63 20.99
CA ASP A 219 12.76 4.70 21.33
C ASP A 219 13.63 4.10 20.22
N LEU A 220 13.20 3.00 19.60
CA LEU A 220 13.89 2.39 18.47
C LEU A 220 13.94 3.33 17.26
N VAL A 221 12.82 3.95 16.90
CA VAL A 221 12.78 4.86 15.73
C VAL A 221 13.51 6.17 16.01
N LYS A 222 13.44 6.70 17.24
CA LYS A 222 14.25 7.84 17.69
C LYS A 222 15.74 7.54 17.55
N ALA A 223 16.20 6.41 18.07
CA ALA A 223 17.61 6.01 17.91
C ALA A 223 18.04 5.96 16.44
N ALA A 224 17.16 5.51 15.54
CA ALA A 224 17.43 5.47 14.10
C ALA A 224 17.55 6.89 13.49
N ILE A 225 16.59 7.79 13.75
CA ILE A 225 16.62 9.16 13.19
C ILE A 225 17.76 10.02 13.74
N TYR A 226 18.18 9.81 14.99
CA TYR A 226 19.36 10.48 15.55
C TYR A 226 20.68 9.91 15.01
N THR A 227 20.68 8.67 14.53
CA THR A 227 21.87 8.05 13.91
C THR A 227 22.05 8.48 12.46
N ASP A 228 20.95 8.55 11.70
CA ASP A 228 20.94 8.95 10.29
C ASP A 228 19.67 9.76 9.97
N PRO A 229 19.68 11.08 10.19
CA PRO A 229 18.51 11.93 9.99
C PRO A 229 18.09 12.08 8.52
N GLU A 230 18.96 11.71 7.58
CA GLU A 230 18.64 11.73 6.15
C GLU A 230 17.92 10.45 5.67
N ASP A 231 17.88 9.40 6.52
CA ASP A 231 17.21 8.15 6.18
C ASP A 231 15.69 8.24 6.30
N GLN A 232 15.02 8.34 5.15
CA GLN A 232 13.56 8.40 5.07
C GLN A 232 12.81 7.23 5.71
N SER A 233 13.43 6.06 5.87
CA SER A 233 12.73 4.84 6.28
C SER A 233 12.25 4.93 7.72
N ALA A 234 13.12 5.42 8.61
CA ALA A 234 12.81 5.62 10.01
C ALA A 234 11.70 6.68 10.18
N TRP A 235 11.80 7.81 9.46
CA TRP A 235 10.78 8.87 9.47
C TRP A 235 9.39 8.38 9.07
N LEU A 236 9.31 7.59 7.99
CA LEU A 236 8.03 7.05 7.53
C LEU A 236 7.44 6.04 8.52
N TYR A 237 8.28 5.24 9.19
CA TYR A 237 7.84 4.36 10.28
C TYR A 237 7.37 5.16 11.50
N TYR A 238 8.06 6.25 11.83
CA TYR A 238 7.72 7.13 12.94
C TYR A 238 6.36 7.80 12.74
N TRP A 239 6.09 8.31 11.54
CA TRP A 239 4.77 8.85 11.18
C TRP A 239 3.68 7.77 11.25
N TRP A 240 4.01 6.55 10.80
CA TRP A 240 3.08 5.43 10.93
C TRP A 240 2.80 5.10 12.40
N LEU A 241 3.78 5.14 13.30
CA LEU A 241 3.63 4.74 14.70
C LEU A 241 2.71 5.67 15.50
N LEU A 242 2.82 6.99 15.30
CA LEU A 242 1.95 7.99 15.94
C LEU A 242 0.53 8.00 15.34
N GLY A 243 0.41 7.48 14.11
CA GLY A 243 -0.83 7.43 13.38
C GLY A 243 -1.30 8.81 12.95
N ARG A 244 -2.42 8.83 12.23
CA ARG A 244 -3.05 10.08 11.79
C ARG A 244 -4.11 10.52 12.79
N ALA A 245 -4.27 11.82 12.94
CA ALA A 245 -5.46 12.41 13.52
C ALA A 245 -6.65 11.94 12.68
N PRO A 246 -7.77 11.55 13.31
CA PRO A 246 -8.96 11.21 12.56
C PRO A 246 -9.47 12.48 11.86
N GLU A 247 -9.15 12.63 10.59
CA GLU A 247 -9.82 13.60 9.74
C GLU A 247 -11.11 12.93 9.27
N GLU A 248 -12.19 13.19 10.00
CA GLU A 248 -13.49 12.63 9.63
C GLU A 248 -14.00 13.32 8.36
N VAL A 249 -14.63 12.54 7.50
CA VAL A 249 -15.55 13.13 6.53
C VAL A 249 -16.63 13.85 7.34
N GLU A 250 -16.96 15.07 6.94
CA GLU A 250 -18.00 15.89 7.53
C GLU A 250 -19.01 16.31 6.47
N LEU A 251 -20.29 16.22 6.86
CA LEU A 251 -21.37 16.86 6.14
C LEU A 251 -21.37 18.34 6.52
N LEU A 252 -20.87 19.19 5.62
CA LEU A 252 -20.69 20.63 5.85
C LEU A 252 -22.04 21.38 5.84
N GLY A 253 -23.02 20.87 5.11
CA GLY A 253 -24.34 21.48 5.07
C GLY A 253 -25.31 20.76 4.15
N ALA A 254 -26.60 20.98 4.41
CA ALA A 254 -27.71 20.56 3.55
C ALA A 254 -28.63 21.76 3.32
N TYR A 255 -28.96 21.99 2.06
CA TYR A 255 -29.68 23.18 1.65
C TYR A 255 -30.81 22.84 0.69
N GLN A 256 -32.00 23.36 0.93
CA GLN A 256 -33.10 23.28 -0.03
C GLN A 256 -33.29 24.63 -0.68
N LEU A 257 -33.35 24.65 -2.01
CA LEU A 257 -33.73 25.86 -2.73
C LEU A 257 -35.23 26.09 -2.58
N LYS A 258 -35.60 27.29 -2.14
CA LYS A 258 -36.99 27.69 -1.86
C LYS A 258 -37.94 27.41 -3.02
N ASP A 259 -39.08 26.80 -2.70
CA ASP A 259 -40.11 26.34 -3.64
C ASP A 259 -39.61 25.39 -4.73
N THR A 260 -38.51 24.67 -4.49
CA THR A 260 -38.02 23.64 -5.42
C THR A 260 -37.84 22.28 -4.73
N PRO A 261 -37.97 21.17 -5.49
CA PRO A 261 -37.72 19.83 -4.97
C PRO A 261 -36.22 19.51 -4.83
N LEU A 262 -35.31 20.47 -4.99
CA LEU A 262 -33.87 20.21 -5.02
C LEU A 262 -33.23 20.49 -3.65
N VAL A 263 -32.62 19.45 -3.09
CA VAL A 263 -31.77 19.54 -1.91
C VAL A 263 -30.30 19.31 -2.32
N ILE A 264 -29.41 20.13 -1.79
CA ILE A 264 -27.97 20.11 -2.04
C ILE A 264 -27.28 19.66 -0.75
N LEU A 265 -26.42 18.64 -0.85
CA LEU A 265 -25.60 18.14 0.24
C LEU A 265 -24.13 18.44 -0.08
N GLY A 266 -23.42 19.10 0.84
CA GLY A 266 -22.00 19.43 0.69
C GLY A 266 -21.14 18.70 1.73
N PHE A 267 -20.05 18.08 1.28
CA PHE A 267 -19.10 17.37 2.13
C PHE A 267 -17.71 17.99 2.05
N ASN A 268 -16.91 17.82 3.11
CA ASN A 268 -15.51 18.24 3.17
C ASN A 268 -14.54 17.28 2.42
N ASP A 269 -15.08 16.30 1.70
CA ASP A 269 -14.33 15.31 0.93
C ASP A 269 -15.18 14.76 -0.21
N MET A 270 -14.56 14.09 -1.18
CA MET A 270 -15.24 13.33 -2.22
C MET A 270 -15.74 12.03 -1.61
N ILE A 271 -17.06 11.83 -1.59
CA ILE A 271 -17.66 10.61 -1.04
C ILE A 271 -18.44 9.85 -2.09
N LYS A 272 -18.57 8.56 -1.86
CA LYS A 272 -19.46 7.66 -2.57
C LYS A 272 -20.59 7.26 -1.63
N PHE A 273 -21.83 7.46 -2.04
CA PHE A 273 -22.95 6.84 -1.33
C PHE A 273 -22.93 5.32 -1.57
N MET A 274 -23.26 4.57 -0.53
CA MET A 274 -23.50 3.12 -0.53
C MET A 274 -24.98 2.82 -0.37
N GLN A 275 -25.70 3.72 0.31
CA GLN A 275 -27.15 3.68 0.51
C GLN A 275 -27.73 5.07 0.24
N VAL A 276 -29.01 5.14 -0.14
CA VAL A 276 -29.70 6.42 -0.30
C VAL A 276 -29.86 7.06 1.09
N PRO A 277 -29.41 8.30 1.32
CA PRO A 277 -29.67 8.99 2.59
C PRO A 277 -31.16 9.31 2.71
N GLN A 278 -31.70 9.31 3.93
CA GLN A 278 -33.13 9.51 4.15
C GLN A 278 -33.42 10.96 4.55
N LEU A 279 -34.28 11.63 3.78
CA LEU A 279 -34.76 12.98 4.10
C LEU A 279 -36.14 12.89 4.76
N PHE A 280 -36.44 13.85 5.63
CA PHE A 280 -37.68 13.90 6.38
C PHE A 280 -38.36 15.25 6.24
N ASP A 281 -39.68 15.26 6.17
CA ASP A 281 -40.50 16.47 6.20
C ASP A 281 -40.69 17.01 7.63
N ALA A 282 -41.50 18.07 7.77
CA ALA A 282 -41.80 18.66 9.07
C ALA A 282 -42.53 17.73 10.07
N ASN A 283 -43.17 16.68 9.57
CA ASN A 283 -43.92 15.68 10.32
C ASN A 283 -43.13 14.37 10.53
N ASN A 284 -41.82 14.39 10.28
CA ASN A 284 -40.93 13.22 10.32
C ASN A 284 -41.36 12.09 9.38
N GLN A 285 -42.02 12.40 8.26
CA GLN A 285 -42.30 11.44 7.21
C GLN A 285 -41.13 11.36 6.23
N PRO A 286 -40.72 10.15 5.81
CA PRO A 286 -39.62 9.99 4.87
C PRO A 286 -40.01 10.51 3.49
N LEU A 287 -39.12 11.29 2.89
CA LEU A 287 -39.26 11.84 1.56
C LEU A 287 -38.53 10.98 0.54
N LEU A 288 -39.21 10.71 -0.58
CA LEU A 288 -38.66 9.96 -1.71
C LEU A 288 -38.08 10.92 -2.75
N GLY A 289 -37.03 10.45 -3.42
CA GLY A 289 -36.41 11.17 -4.51
C GLY A 289 -35.21 10.45 -5.09
N LYS A 290 -34.53 11.13 -6.00
CA LYS A 290 -33.40 10.62 -6.76
C LYS A 290 -32.14 11.40 -6.42
N LEU A 291 -31.05 10.66 -6.24
CA LEU A 291 -29.75 11.20 -5.89
C LEU A 291 -28.86 11.32 -7.15
N TYR A 292 -28.12 12.43 -7.26
CA TYR A 292 -27.21 12.69 -8.38
C TYR A 292 -25.89 13.31 -7.88
N PRO A 293 -24.73 12.90 -8.42
CA PRO A 293 -23.47 13.59 -8.20
C PRO A 293 -23.40 14.87 -9.07
N LEU A 294 -22.93 16.00 -8.53
CA LEU A 294 -22.94 17.28 -9.25
C LEU A 294 -21.92 17.37 -10.40
N CYS A 295 -20.83 16.57 -10.41
CA CYS A 295 -19.72 16.79 -11.35
C CYS A 295 -18.96 15.56 -11.87
N GLU A 296 -19.37 14.31 -11.64
CA GLU A 296 -18.52 13.17 -12.06
C GLU A 296 -19.28 11.93 -12.58
N ASP A 297 -18.73 11.34 -13.65
CA ASP A 297 -19.14 10.04 -14.19
C ASP A 297 -18.66 8.86 -13.32
N SER A 298 -17.87 9.12 -12.28
CA SER A 298 -17.19 8.14 -11.42
C SER A 298 -18.07 7.56 -10.29
N GLY A 299 -19.22 8.21 -10.00
CA GLY A 299 -20.08 7.87 -8.86
C GLY A 299 -19.60 8.41 -7.50
N ASN A 300 -18.56 9.25 -7.49
CA ASN A 300 -18.06 9.96 -6.32
C ASN A 300 -18.32 11.46 -6.46
N ALA A 301 -18.68 12.16 -5.38
CA ALA A 301 -18.83 13.62 -5.40
C ALA A 301 -18.67 14.24 -4.00
N SER A 302 -18.20 15.48 -3.93
CA SER A 302 -18.27 16.31 -2.71
C SER A 302 -19.59 17.06 -2.59
N ILE A 303 -20.29 17.25 -3.73
CA ILE A 303 -21.61 17.87 -3.76
C ILE A 303 -22.60 16.91 -4.40
N TRP A 304 -23.65 16.61 -3.66
CA TRP A 304 -24.73 15.71 -4.07
C TRP A 304 -26.04 16.45 -4.17
N LEU A 305 -26.81 16.12 -5.18
CA LEU A 305 -28.13 16.67 -5.44
C LEU A 305 -29.18 15.60 -5.17
N PHE A 306 -30.09 15.89 -4.25
CA PHE A 306 -31.26 15.06 -3.99
C PHE A 306 -32.49 15.75 -4.57
N LEU A 307 -33.04 15.17 -5.65
CA LEU A 307 -34.24 15.66 -6.31
C LEU A 307 -35.45 14.90 -5.78
N LEU A 308 -36.26 15.58 -4.97
CA LEU A 308 -37.49 15.04 -4.40
C LEU A 308 -38.55 14.76 -5.49
N ASP A 309 -39.34 13.71 -5.30
CA ASP A 309 -40.42 13.37 -6.24
C ASP A 309 -41.55 14.42 -6.23
N ASN A 310 -41.76 15.05 -5.07
CA ASN A 310 -42.74 16.11 -4.85
C ASN A 310 -42.06 17.39 -4.37
N ASN A 311 -42.66 18.56 -4.65
CA ASN A 311 -42.18 19.85 -4.19
C ASN A 311 -42.59 20.08 -2.72
N ILE A 312 -41.99 19.31 -1.81
CA ILE A 312 -42.24 19.35 -0.36
C ILE A 312 -41.00 19.94 0.33
N ALA A 313 -41.23 20.75 1.36
CA ALA A 313 -40.16 21.25 2.22
C ALA A 313 -39.56 20.09 3.03
N ALA A 314 -38.30 19.77 2.75
CA ALA A 314 -37.50 18.85 3.54
C ALA A 314 -36.96 19.59 4.76
N LYS A 315 -37.14 19.01 5.94
CA LYS A 315 -36.75 19.62 7.21
C LYS A 315 -35.40 19.11 7.66
N ASN A 316 -35.21 17.79 7.67
CA ASN A 316 -33.98 17.16 8.16
C ASN A 316 -33.47 16.10 7.18
N ILE A 317 -32.17 15.85 7.24
CA ILE A 317 -31.53 14.69 6.64
C ILE A 317 -30.92 13.83 7.75
N ILE A 318 -31.23 12.53 7.73
CA ILE A 318 -30.74 11.58 8.71
C ILE A 318 -30.14 10.36 8.02
N PHE A 319 -28.87 10.05 8.34
CA PHE A 319 -28.26 8.79 7.93
C PHE A 319 -27.07 8.40 8.82
N ASP A 320 -26.84 7.09 8.95
CA ASP A 320 -25.66 6.54 9.61
C ASP A 320 -24.47 6.58 8.63
N ALA A 321 -23.49 7.45 8.92
CA ALA A 321 -22.37 7.67 8.02
C ALA A 321 -21.59 6.37 7.76
N ALA A 322 -21.36 5.56 8.80
CA ALA A 322 -20.55 4.33 8.74
C ALA A 322 -21.13 3.26 7.79
N SER A 323 -22.43 3.28 7.54
CA SER A 323 -23.11 2.33 6.66
C SER A 323 -23.60 2.93 5.34
N THR A 324 -23.54 4.26 5.21
CA THR A 324 -24.15 4.99 4.09
C THR A 324 -23.13 5.60 3.14
N ILE A 325 -21.92 5.96 3.59
CA ILE A 325 -20.92 6.63 2.75
C ILE A 325 -19.55 5.95 2.79
N LEU A 326 -18.77 6.18 1.74
CA LEU A 326 -17.36 5.78 1.63
C LEU A 326 -16.54 6.98 1.13
N PRO A 327 -15.45 7.39 1.80
CA PRO A 327 -14.57 8.42 1.29
C PRO A 327 -13.83 7.87 0.07
N SER A 328 -13.60 8.75 -0.90
CA SER A 328 -12.81 8.42 -2.09
C SER A 328 -11.32 8.44 -1.78
N SER A 329 -10.92 9.23 -0.78
CA SER A 329 -9.56 9.25 -0.26
C SER A 329 -9.39 8.25 0.88
N SER A 330 -8.27 7.51 0.89
CA SER A 330 -7.86 6.70 2.04
C SER A 330 -7.35 7.53 3.22
N SER A 331 -7.28 8.86 3.08
CA SER A 331 -6.80 9.76 4.14
C SER A 331 -7.86 10.11 5.18
N LYS A 332 -9.15 10.03 4.84
CA LYS A 332 -10.25 10.39 5.76
C LYS A 332 -10.97 9.17 6.29
N LYS A 333 -11.45 9.27 7.52
CA LYS A 333 -12.23 8.22 8.18
C LYS A 333 -13.71 8.53 8.06
N VAL A 334 -14.54 7.51 7.90
CA VAL A 334 -16.00 7.66 8.05
C VAL A 334 -16.32 7.71 9.54
N PRO A 335 -17.03 8.74 10.03
CA PRO A 335 -17.40 8.77 11.43
C PRO A 335 -18.41 7.66 11.76
N CYS A 336 -18.22 7.00 12.90
CA CYS A 336 -19.21 6.06 13.44
C CYS A 336 -20.31 6.83 14.19
N LYS A 337 -20.98 7.75 13.50
CA LYS A 337 -22.06 8.58 14.05
C LYS A 337 -23.21 8.70 13.07
N GLN A 338 -24.41 8.86 13.62
CA GLN A 338 -25.57 9.28 12.85
C GLN A 338 -25.47 10.78 12.63
N TRP A 339 -25.58 11.22 11.38
CA TRP A 339 -25.81 12.62 11.09
C TRP A 339 -27.31 12.89 11.12
N ASP A 340 -27.70 13.87 11.91
CA ASP A 340 -29.03 14.47 11.94
C ASP A 340 -28.84 15.97 11.80
N MET A 341 -29.17 16.50 10.63
CA MET A 341 -28.90 17.89 10.28
C MET A 341 -30.14 18.54 9.67
N ASN A 342 -30.42 19.75 10.12
CA ASN A 342 -31.50 20.56 9.58
C ASN A 342 -31.12 21.06 8.18
N ILE A 343 -32.07 20.98 7.26
CA ILE A 343 -31.94 21.48 5.91
C ILE A 343 -32.28 22.97 5.94
N THR A 344 -31.32 23.79 5.52
CA THR A 344 -31.49 25.24 5.50
C THR A 344 -32.11 25.67 4.17
N GLU A 345 -33.16 26.49 4.23
CA GLU A 345 -33.77 27.05 3.03
C GLU A 345 -32.91 28.19 2.46
N MET A 346 -32.66 28.17 1.15
CA MET A 346 -31.93 29.20 0.43
C MET A 346 -32.85 29.99 -0.51
N ASP A 347 -32.73 31.32 -0.48
CA ASP A 347 -33.52 32.23 -1.31
C ASP A 347 -33.22 32.13 -2.81
N LYS A 348 -34.22 32.48 -3.61
CA LYS A 348 -34.21 32.42 -5.08
C LYS A 348 -33.31 33.52 -5.69
N GLY A 349 -32.03 33.23 -5.87
CA GLY A 349 -31.15 34.06 -6.72
C GLY A 349 -31.34 33.78 -8.22
N GLU A 350 -31.73 34.77 -9.03
CA GLU A 350 -31.99 34.61 -10.48
C GLU A 350 -30.83 33.98 -11.27
N GLY A 351 -29.58 34.27 -10.89
CA GLY A 351 -28.38 33.74 -11.57
C GLY A 351 -28.07 32.27 -11.28
N VAL A 352 -28.43 31.79 -10.08
CA VAL A 352 -28.22 30.39 -9.67
C VAL A 352 -29.24 29.48 -10.37
N PHE A 353 -30.46 29.97 -10.57
CA PHE A 353 -31.54 29.20 -11.17
C PHE A 353 -31.32 28.85 -12.64
N LYS A 354 -30.89 29.79 -13.51
CA LYS A 354 -30.58 29.46 -14.92
C LYS A 354 -29.55 28.33 -15.03
N ARG A 355 -28.62 28.25 -14.08
CA ARG A 355 -27.63 27.17 -14.00
C ARG A 355 -28.22 25.88 -13.43
N VAL A 356 -29.03 25.94 -12.37
CA VAL A 356 -29.66 24.77 -11.73
C VAL A 356 -30.74 24.11 -12.61
N GLU A 357 -31.56 24.91 -13.31
CA GLU A 357 -32.57 24.40 -14.24
C GLU A 357 -31.91 23.78 -15.49
N SER A 358 -30.85 24.42 -15.99
CA SER A 358 -29.95 23.81 -16.99
C SER A 358 -29.28 22.53 -16.47
N LEU A 359 -28.87 22.49 -15.20
CA LEU A 359 -28.29 21.29 -14.56
C LEU A 359 -29.31 20.15 -14.52
N LYS A 360 -30.57 20.38 -14.11
CA LYS A 360 -31.62 19.36 -14.08
C LYS A 360 -31.80 18.66 -15.44
N ASN A 361 -31.72 19.42 -16.53
CA ASN A 361 -31.79 18.89 -17.89
C ASN A 361 -30.50 18.19 -18.35
N ASN A 362 -29.39 18.41 -17.64
CA ASN A 362 -28.06 17.84 -17.92
C ASN A 362 -27.60 16.79 -16.88
N LEU A 363 -28.42 16.44 -15.89
CA LEU A 363 -28.14 15.35 -14.94
C LEU A 363 -28.25 14.01 -15.68
N LYS A 364 -27.15 13.56 -16.29
CA LYS A 364 -27.16 12.41 -17.19
C LYS A 364 -27.15 11.05 -16.49
N ASN A 365 -26.85 10.99 -15.18
CA ASN A 365 -26.68 9.74 -14.46
C ASN A 365 -27.35 9.78 -13.08
N VAL A 366 -28.55 9.20 -12.95
CA VAL A 366 -29.15 8.92 -11.63
C VAL A 366 -28.21 7.98 -10.89
N TRP A 367 -27.83 8.32 -9.66
CA TRP A 367 -27.04 7.42 -8.84
C TRP A 367 -27.87 6.18 -8.44
N VAL A 368 -27.26 5.01 -8.53
CA VAL A 368 -27.86 3.73 -8.14
C VAL A 368 -26.95 3.07 -7.10
N PRO A 369 -27.51 2.48 -6.02
CA PRO A 369 -26.73 1.77 -5.02
C PRO A 369 -25.82 0.69 -5.63
N PRO A 370 -24.53 0.62 -5.25
CA PRO A 370 -23.64 -0.44 -5.73
C PRO A 370 -24.12 -1.83 -5.27
N SER A 371 -24.00 -2.84 -6.14
CA SER A 371 -24.44 -4.22 -5.86
C SER A 371 -23.56 -4.95 -4.83
N THR A 372 -22.38 -4.43 -4.52
CA THR A 372 -21.43 -5.00 -3.57
C THR A 372 -21.58 -4.38 -2.18
N LYS A 373 -21.75 -5.23 -1.16
CA LYS A 373 -21.63 -4.84 0.26
C LYS A 373 -20.26 -4.21 0.52
N MET A 374 -20.18 -3.31 1.51
CA MET A 374 -18.91 -2.73 1.96
C MET A 374 -17.87 -3.84 2.15
N TYR A 375 -16.79 -3.76 1.37
CA TYR A 375 -15.56 -4.46 1.70
C TYR A 375 -15.06 -3.83 3.00
N LYS A 376 -14.85 -4.62 4.05
CA LYS A 376 -14.13 -4.14 5.24
C LYS A 376 -12.68 -3.96 4.82
N ASP A 377 -12.35 -2.82 4.23
CA ASP A 377 -10.98 -2.48 3.91
C ASP A 377 -10.25 -2.15 5.22
N PRO A 378 -9.29 -2.98 5.68
CA PRO A 378 -8.53 -2.68 6.89
C PRO A 378 -7.67 -1.42 6.74
N ALA A 379 -7.45 -0.92 5.51
CA ALA A 379 -6.74 0.34 5.25
C ALA A 379 -7.56 1.59 5.64
N LEU A 380 -8.89 1.47 5.78
CA LEU A 380 -9.76 2.56 6.26
C LEU A 380 -9.83 2.64 7.79
N ASN A 381 -9.33 1.63 8.49
CA ASN A 381 -9.23 1.64 9.95
C ASN A 381 -7.89 2.24 10.36
N ASP A 382 -7.88 2.94 11.50
CA ASP A 382 -6.63 3.42 12.09
C ASP A 382 -5.75 2.22 12.47
N GLN A 383 -4.71 1.96 11.66
CA GLN A 383 -3.78 0.84 11.85
C GLN A 383 -2.91 0.99 13.11
N THR A 384 -3.04 2.11 13.83
CA THR A 384 -2.32 2.39 15.09
C THR A 384 -3.20 2.27 16.34
N SER A 385 -4.45 1.80 16.20
CA SER A 385 -5.37 1.64 17.33
C SER A 385 -5.02 0.50 18.31
N TRP A 386 -3.79 -0.02 18.25
CA TRP A 386 -3.35 -1.18 19.03
C TRP A 386 -2.72 -0.80 20.39
N TYR A 387 -2.46 0.48 20.65
CA TYR A 387 -2.07 1.02 21.96
C TYR A 387 -3.02 2.14 22.43
N THR A 388 -2.98 2.48 23.71
CA THR A 388 -3.92 3.43 24.35
C THR A 388 -3.24 4.61 25.04
N LEU A 389 -1.98 4.89 24.72
CA LEU A 389 -1.28 6.11 25.15
C LEU A 389 -2.08 7.35 24.73
N ASP A 390 -2.01 8.41 25.55
CA ASP A 390 -2.59 9.70 25.20
C ASP A 390 -1.88 10.27 23.97
N ARG A 391 -2.56 10.25 22.84
CA ARG A 391 -2.00 10.67 21.56
C ARG A 391 -1.73 12.18 21.49
N ILE A 392 -2.46 13.00 22.25
CA ILE A 392 -2.21 14.44 22.26
C ILE A 392 -0.90 14.69 23.00
N GLN A 393 -0.72 14.09 24.16
CA GLN A 393 0.52 14.23 24.91
C GLN A 393 1.70 13.63 24.15
N LEU A 394 1.52 12.46 23.56
CA LEU A 394 2.56 11.80 22.78
C LEU A 394 3.05 12.67 21.61
N VAL A 395 2.13 13.22 20.80
CA VAL A 395 2.51 14.10 19.69
C VAL A 395 3.23 15.36 20.20
N LYS A 396 2.86 15.91 21.36
CA LYS A 396 3.59 17.05 21.95
C LYS A 396 5.03 16.67 22.34
N ASP A 397 5.21 15.54 23.02
CA ASP A 397 6.53 15.06 23.43
C ASP A 397 7.44 14.79 22.21
N GLU A 398 6.86 14.21 21.15
CA GLU A 398 7.57 13.94 19.91
C GLU A 398 7.84 15.23 19.08
N ILE A 399 7.01 16.28 19.19
CA ILE A 399 7.32 17.60 18.62
C ILE A 399 8.57 18.19 19.27
N GLU A 400 8.67 18.15 20.60
CA GLU A 400 9.87 18.65 21.30
C GLU A 400 11.12 17.85 20.90
N THR A 401 10.99 16.52 20.79
CA THR A 401 12.08 15.65 20.31
C THR A 401 12.59 16.08 18.93
N VAL A 402 11.67 16.37 17.99
CA VAL A 402 12.03 16.82 16.64
C VAL A 402 12.64 18.23 16.67
N ARG A 403 12.17 19.12 17.54
CA ARG A 403 12.77 20.45 17.72
C ARG A 403 14.20 20.35 18.24
N GLU A 404 14.46 19.51 19.24
CA GLU A 404 15.82 19.24 19.73
C GLU A 404 16.74 18.72 18.62
N LEU A 405 16.23 17.85 17.74
CA LEU A 405 16.99 17.41 16.57
C LEU A 405 17.27 18.57 15.60
N LEU A 406 16.30 19.46 15.36
CA LEU A 406 16.47 20.63 14.49
C LEU A 406 17.41 21.69 15.06
N GLU A 407 17.64 21.72 16.38
CA GLU A 407 18.71 22.54 16.96
C GLU A 407 20.10 22.04 16.54
N LEU A 408 20.27 20.73 16.35
CA LEU A 408 21.51 20.09 15.90
C LEU A 408 21.64 20.10 14.37
N GLU A 409 20.55 19.78 13.67
CA GLU A 409 20.49 19.60 12.21
C GLU A 409 19.39 20.52 11.62
N PRO A 410 19.59 21.84 11.60
CA PRO A 410 18.55 22.81 11.27
C PRO A 410 18.01 22.66 9.85
N ASP A 411 18.81 22.15 8.92
CA ASP A 411 18.47 22.04 7.50
C ASP A 411 18.09 20.61 7.10
N SER A 412 17.84 19.71 8.06
CA SER A 412 17.32 18.38 7.76
C SER A 412 15.88 18.49 7.23
N ALA A 413 15.71 18.19 5.94
CA ALA A 413 14.42 18.24 5.28
C ALA A 413 13.41 17.25 5.89
N TRP A 414 13.87 16.11 6.39
CA TRP A 414 13.00 15.12 7.03
C TRP A 414 12.56 15.54 8.43
N ALA A 415 13.44 16.14 9.22
CA ALA A 415 13.08 16.66 10.53
C ALA A 415 12.06 17.80 10.40
N LEU A 416 12.27 18.76 9.47
CA LEU A 416 11.31 19.84 9.20
C LEU A 416 9.97 19.31 8.66
N GLN A 417 9.98 18.34 7.74
CA GLN A 417 8.75 17.70 7.26
C GLN A 417 8.00 17.00 8.39
N THR A 418 8.73 16.36 9.31
CA THR A 418 8.15 15.68 10.46
C THR A 418 7.57 16.67 11.46
N LEU A 419 8.26 17.79 11.73
CA LEU A 419 7.74 18.86 12.58
C LEU A 419 6.43 19.42 12.02
N ALA A 420 6.41 19.82 10.74
CA ALA A 420 5.19 20.29 10.09
C ALA A 420 4.07 19.24 10.13
N HIS A 421 4.40 17.97 9.92
CA HIS A 421 3.44 16.87 9.99
C HIS A 421 2.84 16.73 11.40
N PHE A 422 3.66 16.70 12.45
CA PHE A 422 3.22 16.51 13.83
C PHE A 422 2.46 17.74 14.37
N LEU A 423 2.91 18.95 14.06
CA LEU A 423 2.16 20.18 14.37
C LEU A 423 0.76 20.14 13.73
N ASN A 424 0.66 19.71 12.47
CA ASN A 424 -0.63 19.53 11.82
C ASN A 424 -1.48 18.41 12.48
N GLN A 425 -0.86 17.29 12.88
CA GLN A 425 -1.57 16.25 13.63
C GLN A 425 -2.09 16.76 14.98
N LEU A 426 -1.31 17.61 15.67
CA LEU A 426 -1.71 18.22 16.93
C LEU A 426 -2.86 19.21 16.71
N LEU A 427 -2.74 20.10 15.71
CA LEU A 427 -3.79 21.04 15.31
C LEU A 427 -5.12 20.32 15.03
N LEU A 428 -5.09 19.24 14.26
CA LEU A 428 -6.30 18.45 13.96
C LEU A 428 -6.91 17.77 15.18
N ARG A 429 -6.11 17.47 16.23
CA ARG A 429 -6.60 16.84 17.47
C ARG A 429 -7.09 17.85 18.50
N THR A 430 -6.51 19.05 18.55
CA THR A 430 -6.77 20.05 19.61
C THR A 430 -7.52 21.28 19.13
N GLY A 431 -7.52 21.58 17.83
CA GLY A 431 -8.04 22.83 17.26
C GLY A 431 -7.21 24.07 17.60
N GLN A 432 -5.97 23.91 18.08
CA GLN A 432 -5.08 25.00 18.49
C GLN A 432 -4.52 25.77 17.29
N VAL A 433 -5.23 26.83 16.88
CA VAL A 433 -4.92 27.64 15.68
C VAL A 433 -3.57 28.35 15.77
N ASP A 434 -3.02 28.57 16.96
CA ASP A 434 -1.70 29.17 17.19
C ASP A 434 -0.54 28.35 16.58
N LEU A 435 -0.73 27.03 16.41
CA LEU A 435 0.23 26.15 15.74
C LEU A 435 0.37 26.45 14.24
N TYR A 436 -0.63 27.09 13.62
CA TYR A 436 -0.66 27.34 12.18
C TYR A 436 0.53 28.19 11.72
N ASN A 437 0.90 29.21 12.51
CA ASN A 437 2.03 30.07 12.19
C ASN A 437 3.35 29.28 12.13
N GLU A 438 3.57 28.37 13.08
CA GLU A 438 4.77 27.54 13.11
C GLU A 438 4.80 26.54 11.94
N ILE A 439 3.65 25.97 11.58
CA ILE A 439 3.52 25.11 10.39
C ILE A 439 3.94 25.87 9.12
N ILE A 440 3.40 27.07 8.91
CA ILE A 440 3.69 27.88 7.73
C ILE A 440 5.18 28.25 7.67
N VAL A 441 5.76 28.73 8.78
CA VAL A 441 7.20 29.06 8.85
C VAL A 441 8.06 27.83 8.54
N THR A 442 7.68 26.66 9.03
CA THR A 442 8.39 25.40 8.76
C THR A 442 8.30 25.00 7.28
N LEU A 443 7.11 25.14 6.67
CA LEU A 443 6.88 24.85 5.25
C LEU A 443 7.61 25.83 4.32
N ASP A 444 7.68 27.12 4.69
CA ASP A 444 8.44 28.13 3.96
C ASP A 444 9.93 27.80 3.97
N LYS A 445 10.48 27.36 5.12
CA LYS A 445 11.86 26.87 5.18
C LYS A 445 12.07 25.65 4.28
N LEU A 446 11.13 24.70 4.27
CA LEU A 446 11.18 23.52 3.39
C LEU A 446 11.19 23.87 1.90
N ILE A 447 10.48 24.93 1.49
CA ILE A 447 10.49 25.43 0.10
C ILE A 447 11.90 25.86 -0.32
N GLU A 448 12.67 26.44 0.60
CA GLU A 448 14.04 26.89 0.33
C GLU A 448 15.02 25.71 0.25
N ILE A 449 14.95 24.76 1.18
CA ILE A 449 15.93 23.67 1.29
C ILE A 449 15.62 22.45 0.40
N ASP A 450 14.36 22.18 0.09
CA ASP A 450 13.89 21.04 -0.73
C ASP A 450 13.05 21.56 -1.91
N SER A 451 13.70 22.37 -2.73
CA SER A 451 13.07 23.08 -3.84
C SER A 451 12.40 22.19 -4.90
N ASP A 452 12.84 20.92 -5.02
CA ASP A 452 12.24 19.92 -5.90
C ASP A 452 10.79 19.58 -5.47
N ARG A 453 10.47 19.74 -4.17
CA ARG A 453 9.14 19.50 -3.60
C ARG A 453 8.38 20.79 -3.26
N LYS A 454 8.88 21.97 -3.65
CA LYS A 454 8.27 23.27 -3.29
C LYS A 454 6.76 23.35 -3.50
N HIS A 455 6.24 22.80 -4.60
CA HIS A 455 4.81 22.88 -4.92
C HIS A 455 3.97 22.05 -3.94
N ARG A 456 4.51 20.93 -3.45
CA ARG A 456 3.86 20.14 -2.40
C ARG A 456 3.75 20.93 -1.10
N TYR A 457 4.81 21.65 -0.72
CA TYR A 457 4.80 22.48 0.50
C TYR A 457 3.84 23.66 0.36
N GLN A 458 3.82 24.33 -0.80
CA GLN A 458 2.86 25.39 -1.11
C GLN A 458 1.40 24.93 -1.04
N ASP A 459 1.12 23.68 -1.44
CA ASP A 459 -0.23 23.11 -1.34
C ASP A 459 -0.58 22.71 0.10
N GLN A 460 0.40 22.39 0.95
CA GLN A 460 0.18 22.15 2.38
C GLN A 460 -0.01 23.43 3.20
N SER A 461 0.52 24.56 2.73
CA SER A 461 0.38 25.88 3.37
C SER A 461 -0.98 26.55 3.11
N LYS A 462 -1.82 26.00 2.23
CA LYS A 462 -3.16 26.50 1.91
C LYS A 462 -4.20 25.77 2.74
#